data_AF-A0A0S7Y950-F1
#
_entry.id   AF-A0A0S7Y950-F1
#
_cell.length_a   1.000
_cell.length_b   1.000
_cell.length_c   1.000
_cell.angle_alpha   90.00
_cell.angle_beta   90.00
_cell.angle_gamma   90.00
#
_symmetry.space_group_name_H-M   'P 1'
#
loop_
_entity.id
_entity.type
_entity.pdbx_description
1 polymer ?
#
loop_
_entity_poly.entity_id
_entity_poly.type
_entity_poly.pdbx_seq_one_letter_code
_entity_poly.pdbx_strand_id
1 'polypeptide(L)' 'MSKIGLYLCECGPNIAEAIDLDKIAEEIKKDGKVAGIERHKLLCSNDGKNFLAESIKKNE' A
#
# COMPACT_ATOMS: atom_id res chain seq x y z
N MET A 1 -3.99 -8.30 18.93
CA MET A 1 -4.67 -7.38 17.99
C MET A 1 -4.07 -7.62 16.62
N SER A 2 -4.89 -7.68 15.57
CA SER A 2 -4.38 -7.86 14.20
C SER A 2 -3.72 -6.56 13.71
N LYS A 3 -2.48 -6.63 13.24
CA LYS A 3 -1.82 -5.53 12.52
C LYS A 3 -2.27 -5.58 11.05
N ILE A 4 -2.78 -4.46 10.53
CA ILE A 4 -3.23 -4.36 9.13
C ILE A 4 -2.25 -3.48 8.37
N GLY A 5 -1.68 -3.98 7.28
CA GLY A 5 -0.90 -3.18 6.32
C GLY A 5 -1.74 -2.82 5.10
N LEU A 6 -1.73 -1.54 4.70
CA LEU A 6 -2.38 -1.07 3.48
C LEU A 6 -1.32 -0.85 2.38
N TYR A 7 -1.51 -1.51 1.24
CA TYR A 7 -0.61 -1.38 0.09
C TYR A 7 -1.39 -0.89 -1.12
N LEU A 8 -0.99 0.26 -1.65
CA LEU A 8 -1.64 0.90 -2.79
C LEU A 8 -0.84 0.62 -4.07
N CYS A 9 -1.51 0.03 -5.07
CA CYS A 9 -0.92 -0.21 -6.38
C CYS A 9 -1.12 1.02 -7.28
N GLU A 10 -0.06 1.49 -7.93
CA GLU A 10 -0.15 2.62 -8.86
C GLU A 10 -0.63 2.18 -10.25
N CYS A 11 -0.27 0.98 -10.71
CA CYS A 11 -0.65 0.41 -12.00
C CYS A 11 -0.59 1.39 -13.19
N GLY A 12 0.42 2.27 -13.20
CA GLY A 12 0.59 3.29 -14.24
C GLY A 12 -0.70 4.08 -14.51
N PRO A 13 -1.17 4.18 -15.77
CA PRO A 13 -2.34 4.98 -16.11
C PRO A 13 -3.66 4.40 -15.59
N ASN A 14 -3.70 3.12 -15.20
CA ASN A 14 -4.97 2.48 -14.81
C ASN A 14 -5.47 2.92 -13.44
N ILE A 15 -4.57 3.23 -12.50
CA ILE A 15 -4.94 3.64 -11.14
C ILE A 15 -4.37 5.02 -10.84
N ALA A 16 -3.06 5.23 -10.94
CA ALA A 16 -2.44 6.48 -10.49
C ALA A 16 -2.89 7.73 -11.28
N GLU A 17 -3.33 7.59 -12.53
CA GLU A 17 -3.90 8.71 -13.30
C GLU A 17 -5.39 8.93 -13.05
N ALA A 18 -6.11 7.91 -12.58
CA ALA A 18 -7.57 7.96 -12.38
C ALA A 18 -7.97 8.19 -10.91
N ILE A 19 -7.09 7.85 -9.97
CA ILE A 19 -7.38 7.81 -8.53
C ILE A 19 -6.27 8.50 -7.75
N ASP A 20 -6.65 9.42 -6.88
CA ASP A 20 -5.76 10.08 -5.94
C ASP A 20 -5.41 9.13 -4.77
N LEU A 21 -4.29 8.43 -4.92
CA LEU A 21 -3.75 7.52 -3.90
C LEU A 21 -3.21 8.26 -2.66
N ASP A 22 -2.88 9.54 -2.78
CA ASP A 22 -2.50 10.40 -1.65
C ASP A 22 -3.68 10.64 -0.73
N LYS A 23 -4.79 11.10 -1.31
CA LYS A 23 -6.02 11.32 -0.57
C LYS A 23 -6.51 10.06 0.15
N ILE A 24 -6.46 8.89 -0.50
CA ILE A 24 -6.83 7.62 0.14
C ILE A 24 -5.94 7.33 1.35
N ALA A 25 -4.62 7.48 1.20
CA ALA A 25 -3.68 7.24 2.29
C ALA A 25 -3.90 8.21 3.46
N GLU A 26 -4.17 9.48 3.18
CA GLU A 26 -4.43 10.49 4.21
C GLU A 26 -5.72 10.22 4.99
N GLU A 27 -6.81 9.86 4.31
CA GLU A 27 -8.08 9.54 4.98
C GLU A 27 -7.94 8.29 5.87
N ILE A 28 -7.29 7.23 5.38
CA ILE A 28 -7.12 6.00 6.16
C ILE A 28 -6.18 6.20 7.36
N LYS A 29 -5.18 7.10 7.26
CA LYS A 29 -4.31 7.43 8.41
C LYS A 29 -5.09 8.01 9.58
N LYS A 30 -6.14 8.79 9.34
CA LYS A 30 -6.97 9.42 10.39
C LYS A 30 -7.66 8.39 11.28
N ASP A 31 -8.03 7.25 10.71
CA ASP A 31 -8.71 6.16 11.42
C ASP A 31 -7.79 5.40 12.39
N GLY A 32 -6.47 5.48 12.21
CA GLY A 32 -5.49 4.81 13.07
C GLY A 32 -5.56 3.27 13.08
N LYS A 33 -6.33 2.67 12.16
CA LYS A 33 -6.60 1.21 12.10
C LYS A 33 -5.51 0.41 11.39
N VAL A 34 -4.61 1.07 10.66
CA VAL A 34 -3.55 0.43 9.88
C VAL A 34 -2.19 0.70 10.50
N ALA A 35 -1.33 -0.31 10.54
CA ALA A 35 0.03 -0.22 11.07
C ALA A 35 0.99 0.49 10.10
N GLY A 36 0.66 0.49 8.80
CA GLY A 36 1.47 1.14 7.77
C GLY A 36 0.68 1.30 6.48
N ILE A 37 1.04 2.33 5.70
CA ILE A 37 0.52 2.56 4.36
C ILE A 37 1.71 2.73 3.43
N GLU A 38 1.81 1.88 2.41
CA GLU A 38 2.88 1.93 1.43
C GLU A 38 2.34 1.86 0.00
N ARG A 39 3.16 2.25 -0.98
CA ARG A 39 2.79 2.26 -2.40
C ARG A 39 3.83 1.55 -3.23
N HIS A 40 3.36 0.94 -4.32
CA HIS A 40 4.24 0.31 -5.29
C HIS A 40 3.68 0.41 -6.71
N LYS A 41 4.55 0.51 -7.70
CA LYS A 41 4.18 0.62 -9.12
C LYS A 41 3.28 -0.52 -9.58
N LEU A 42 3.70 -1.74 -9.28
CA LEU A 42 3.00 -2.98 -9.61
C LEU A 42 3.13 -3.95 -8.44
N LEU A 43 2.07 -4.11 -7.64
CA LEU A 43 2.09 -5.04 -6.51
C LEU A 43 2.00 -6.51 -6.95
N CYS A 44 1.41 -6.77 -8.12
CA CYS A 44 1.24 -8.14 -8.63
C CYS A 44 2.49 -8.74 -9.29
N SER A 45 3.50 -7.91 -9.61
CA SER A 45 4.75 -8.37 -10.20
C SER A 45 5.60 -9.15 -9.20
N ASN A 46 6.62 -9.87 -9.66
CA ASN A 46 7.55 -10.56 -8.74
C ASN A 46 8.24 -9.58 -7.79
N ASP A 47 8.64 -8.43 -8.31
CA ASP A 47 9.21 -7.32 -7.53
C ASP A 47 8.22 -6.81 -6.48
N GLY A 48 6.96 -6.57 -6.87
CA GLY A 48 5.90 -6.16 -5.94
C GLY A 48 5.60 -7.19 -4.85
N LYS A 49 5.63 -8.48 -5.18
CA LYS A 49 5.47 -9.57 -4.20
C LYS A 49 6.63 -9.63 -3.22
N ASN A 50 7.87 -9.43 -3.69
CA ASN A 50 9.04 -9.36 -2.83
C ASN A 50 8.95 -8.15 -1.91
N PHE A 51 8.60 -6.98 -2.44
CA PHE A 51 8.33 -5.77 -1.67
C PHE A 51 7.31 -6.00 -0.55
N LEU A 52 6.17 -6.63 -0.87
CA LEU A 52 5.14 -6.98 0.12
C LEU A 52 5.70 -7.89 1.22
N ALA A 53 6.42 -8.96 0.84
CA ALA A 53 6.98 -9.90 1.80
C ALA A 53 8.02 -9.24 2.71
N GLU A 54 8.85 -8.33 2.19
CA GLU A 54 9.84 -7.59 2.98
C GLU A 54 9.20 -6.56 3.91
N SER A 55 8.18 -5.82 3.43
CA SER A 55 7.46 -4.87 4.27
C SER A 55 6.74 -5.58 5.42
N ILE A 56 6.05 -6.69 5.15
CA ILE A 56 5.37 -7.47 6.19
C ILE A 56 6.38 -7.93 7.25
N LYS A 57 7.54 -8.46 6.86
CA LYS A 57 8.59 -8.88 7.80
C LYS A 57 9.17 -7.73 8.62
N LYS A 58 9.31 -6.54 8.04
CA LYS A 58 9.82 -5.34 8.76
C LYS A 58 8.82 -4.81 9.79
N ASN A 59 7.52 -4.99 9.53
CA ASN A 59 6.43 -4.44 10.33
C ASN A 59 5.72 -5.48 11.22
N GLU A 60 6.22 -6.73 11.25
CA GLU A 60 5.77 -7.82 12.13
C GLU A 60 5.77 -7.42 13.61
#